data_AF-N1ZXV9-F1
#
_entry.id   AF-N1ZXV9-F1
#
_cell.length_a   1.000
_cell.length_b   1.000
_cell.length_c   1.000
_cell.angle_alpha   90.00
_cell.angle_beta   90.00
_cell.angle_gamma   90.00
#
_symmetry.space_group_name_H-M   'P 1'
#
loop_
_entity.id
_entity.type
_entity.pdbx_description
1 polymer ?
#
loop_
_entity_poly.entity_id
_entity_poly.type
_entity_poly.pdbx_seq_one_letter_code
_entity_poly.pdbx_strand_id
1 'polypeptide(L)'
;METDEMELDTIGDRKTALFVIISDTDDTFNFVVSILYTQLFNLLCDKADDEYGERLPVHVRCLLDEFANIGQIPKFEKLIATIRSREISASIILQSQSQLKAI
;
A
#
# COMPACT_ATOMS: atom_id res chain seq x y z
N MET A 1 -2.65 19.91 -16.22
CA MET A 1 -2.40 19.37 -14.87
C MET A 1 -3.61 18.53 -14.55
N GLU A 2 -3.49 17.21 -14.68
CA GLU A 2 -4.51 16.30 -14.13
C GLU A 2 -4.46 16.47 -12.61
N THR A 3 -5.58 16.88 -12.04
CA THR A 3 -5.71 17.06 -10.59
C THR A 3 -5.73 15.67 -9.96
N ASP A 4 -4.74 15.35 -9.13
CA ASP A 4 -4.84 14.19 -8.23
C ASP A 4 -5.84 14.55 -7.13
N GLU A 5 -7.01 13.90 -7.13
CA GLU A 5 -8.05 14.10 -6.11
C GLU A 5 -7.87 13.18 -4.89
N MET A 6 -6.98 12.19 -4.95
CA MET A 6 -6.83 11.20 -3.87
C MET A 6 -5.83 11.63 -2.79
N GLU A 7 -4.95 12.58 -3.08
CA GLU A 7 -3.94 13.11 -2.13
C GLU A 7 -3.15 11.99 -1.43
N LEU A 8 -2.80 10.91 -2.14
CA LEU A 8 -2.21 9.70 -1.55
C LEU A 8 -0.87 9.98 -0.85
N ASP A 9 -0.12 10.94 -1.37
CA ASP A 9 1.14 11.42 -0.81
C ASP A 9 0.95 12.10 0.56
N THR A 10 -0.24 12.63 0.87
CA THR A 10 -0.50 13.35 2.13
C THR A 10 -0.82 12.42 3.31
N ILE A 11 -1.00 11.12 3.06
CA ILE A 11 -1.36 10.12 4.08
C ILE A 11 -0.28 10.02 5.17
N GLY A 12 0.98 10.31 4.82
CA GLY A 12 2.12 10.35 5.76
C GLY A 12 2.31 11.68 6.50
N ASP A 13 1.65 12.76 6.06
CA ASP A 13 1.85 14.12 6.62
C ASP A 13 1.00 14.37 7.86
N ARG A 14 -0.22 13.83 7.84
CA ARG A 14 -1.25 13.99 8.87
C ARG A 14 -2.00 12.68 9.08
N LYS A 15 -2.63 12.53 10.24
CA LYS A 15 -3.45 11.35 10.55
C LYS A 15 -4.59 11.22 9.53
N THR A 16 -4.50 10.17 8.73
CA THR A 16 -5.43 9.88 7.63
C THR A 16 -5.83 8.41 7.67
N ALA A 17 -7.06 8.10 7.27
CA ALA A 17 -7.55 6.73 7.10
C ALA A 17 -8.08 6.57 5.67
N LEU A 18 -7.47 5.66 4.91
CA LEU A 18 -7.89 5.27 3.56
C LEU A 18 -8.54 3.89 3.62
N PHE A 19 -9.75 3.78 3.06
CA PHE A 19 -10.46 2.50 2.94
C PHE A 19 -10.55 2.12 1.47
N VAL A 20 -10.00 0.95 1.13
CA VAL A 20 -10.10 0.37 -0.20
C VAL A 20 -11.10 -0.77 -0.15
N ILE A 21 -12.29 -0.55 -0.72
CA ILE A 21 -13.38 -1.52 -0.71
C ILE A 21 -13.43 -2.18 -2.09
N ILE A 22 -13.19 -3.49 -2.13
CA ILE A 22 -13.23 -4.30 -3.34
C ILE A 22 -14.38 -5.30 -3.26
N SER A 23 -14.87 -5.72 -4.42
CA SER A 23 -15.80 -6.84 -4.51
C SER A 23 -15.07 -8.14 -4.17
N ASP A 24 -15.69 -8.99 -3.37
CA ASP A 24 -15.21 -10.35 -3.06
C ASP A 24 -15.48 -11.35 -4.18
N THR A 25 -16.39 -11.01 -5.09
CA THR A 25 -16.89 -11.90 -6.15
C THR A 25 -16.47 -11.48 -7.57
N ASP A 26 -16.03 -10.24 -7.75
CA ASP A 26 -15.65 -9.67 -9.05
C ASP A 26 -14.19 -9.22 -9.04
N ASP A 27 -13.35 -9.97 -9.75
CA ASP A 27 -11.91 -9.73 -9.86
C ASP A 27 -11.55 -8.71 -10.95
N THR A 28 -12.53 -8.22 -11.72
CA THR A 28 -12.34 -7.30 -12.85
C THR A 28 -11.53 -6.05 -12.45
N PHE A 29 -11.68 -5.57 -11.22
CA PHE A 29 -11.06 -4.32 -10.76
C PHE A 29 -9.82 -4.52 -9.87
N ASN A 30 -9.37 -5.76 -9.65
CA ASN A 30 -8.20 -6.03 -8.81
C ASN A 30 -6.92 -5.35 -9.33
N PHE A 31 -6.80 -5.20 -10.65
CA PHE A 31 -5.68 -4.48 -11.26
C PHE A 31 -5.63 -3.00 -10.85
N VAL A 32 -6.78 -2.35 -10.67
CA VAL A 32 -6.86 -0.94 -10.25
C VAL A 32 -6.32 -0.79 -8.84
N VAL A 33 -6.68 -1.73 -7.96
CA VAL A 33 -6.23 -1.74 -6.57
C VAL A 33 -4.73 -2.02 -6.47
N SER A 34 -4.21 -2.93 -7.29
CA SER A 34 -2.75 -3.17 -7.39
C SER A 34 -1.99 -1.93 -7.86
N ILE A 35 -2.53 -1.18 -8.84
CA ILE A 35 -1.96 0.10 -9.29
C ILE A 35 -2.00 1.12 -8.15
N LEU A 36 -3.13 1.25 -7.44
CA LEU A 36 -3.28 2.17 -6.32
C LEU A 36 -2.25 1.89 -5.22
N TYR A 37 -2.07 0.63 -4.80
CA TYR A 37 -1.06 0.27 -3.81
C TYR A 37 0.36 0.58 -4.31
N THR A 38 0.66 0.27 -5.57
CA THR A 38 1.97 0.55 -6.15
C THR A 38 2.28 2.05 -6.11
N GLN A 39 1.32 2.90 -6.51
CA GLN A 39 1.48 4.35 -6.46
C GLN A 39 1.59 4.86 -5.02
N LEU A 40 0.73 4.38 -4.12
CA LEU A 40 0.75 4.75 -2.70
C LEU A 40 2.12 4.51 -2.08
N PHE A 41 2.69 3.30 -2.26
CA PHE A 41 3.99 2.99 -1.67
C PHE A 41 5.12 3.81 -2.29
N ASN A 42 5.11 4.03 -3.60
CA ASN A 42 6.15 4.84 -4.26
C ASN A 42 6.09 6.29 -3.77
N LEU A 43 4.92 6.93 -3.82
CA LEU A 43 4.73 8.32 -3.39
C LEU A 43 5.14 8.52 -1.94
N LEU A 44 4.73 7.61 -1.05
CA LEU A 44 5.12 7.69 0.36
C LEU A 44 6.61 7.46 0.57
N CYS A 45 7.26 6.62 -0.24
CA CYS A 45 8.71 6.44 -0.15
C CYS A 45 9.47 7.65 -0.64
N ASP A 46 9.10 8.16 -1.82
CA ASP A 46 9.70 9.35 -2.42
C ASP A 46 9.56 10.54 -1.47
N LYS A 47 8.37 10.72 -0.87
CA LYS A 47 8.13 11.79 0.09
C LYS A 47 8.92 11.64 1.38
N ALA A 48 9.06 10.41 1.90
CA ALA A 48 9.91 10.17 3.06
C ALA A 48 11.36 10.55 2.77
N ASP A 49 11.87 10.18 1.59
CA ASP A 49 13.27 10.39 1.19
C ASP A 49 13.56 11.86 0.86
N ASP A 50 12.70 12.51 0.07
CA ASP A 50 12.93 13.85 -0.49
C ASP A 50 12.52 14.99 0.45
N GLU A 51 11.43 14.83 1.22
CA GLU A 51 10.86 15.92 2.03
C GLU A 51 11.15 15.79 3.53
N TYR A 52 11.27 14.57 4.06
CA TYR A 52 11.33 14.33 5.50
C TYR A 52 12.63 13.69 6.02
N GLY A 53 13.63 13.51 5.15
CA GLY A 53 14.93 12.98 5.56
C GLY A 53 14.85 11.50 5.97
N GLU A 54 14.29 10.69 5.08
CA GLU A 54 14.14 9.23 5.12
C GLU A 54 13.00 8.68 5.99
N ARG A 55 12.18 9.50 6.64
CA ARG A 55 11.08 9.03 7.52
C ARG A 55 9.85 9.92 7.47
N LEU A 56 8.68 9.34 7.24
CA LEU A 56 7.42 10.08 7.34
C LEU A 56 7.15 10.56 8.78
N PRO A 57 6.55 11.74 8.97
CA PRO A 57 6.22 12.28 10.29
C PRO A 57 5.09 11.49 10.98
N VAL A 58 4.18 10.89 10.20
CA VAL A 58 3.13 9.99 10.70
C VAL A 58 3.35 8.59 10.13
N HIS A 59 3.40 7.60 11.01
CA HIS A 59 3.55 6.19 10.60
C HIS A 59 2.34 5.72 9.79
N VAL A 60 2.58 5.25 8.57
CA VAL A 60 1.54 4.72 7.69
C VAL A 60 1.48 3.21 7.82
N ARG A 61 0.36 2.68 8.30
CA ARG A 61 0.13 1.24 8.44
C ARG A 61 -0.95 0.77 7.46
N CYS A 62 -0.56 -0.06 6.51
CA CYS A 62 -1.46 -0.74 5.59
C CYS A 62 -1.97 -2.04 6.22
N LEU A 63 -3.29 -2.19 6.36
CA LEU A 63 -3.95 -3.43 6.78
C LEU A 63 -4.53 -4.10 5.54
N LEU A 64 -3.91 -5.18 5.09
CA LEU A 64 -4.27 -5.89 3.87
C LEU A 64 -5.02 -7.17 4.26
N ASP A 65 -6.33 -7.03 4.53
CA ASP A 65 -7.15 -8.14 5.05
C ASP A 65 -7.40 -9.24 4.02
N GLU A 66 -7.52 -8.85 2.75
CA GLU A 66 -7.76 -9.75 1.63
C GLU A 66 -6.56 -9.81 0.67
N PHE A 67 -5.35 -9.96 1.23
CA PHE A 67 -4.10 -9.94 0.46
C PHE A 67 -4.06 -10.97 -0.68
N ALA A 68 -4.74 -12.11 -0.51
CA ALA A 68 -4.83 -13.14 -1.54
C ALA A 68 -5.73 -12.75 -2.74
N ASN A 69 -6.75 -11.91 -2.54
CA ASN A 69 -7.69 -11.53 -3.61
C ASN A 69 -7.40 -10.15 -4.20
N ILE A 70 -6.65 -9.29 -3.51
CA ILE A 70 -6.23 -7.95 -3.99
C ILE A 70 -5.40 -8.03 -5.31
N GLY A 71 -4.90 -9.21 -5.67
CA GLY A 71 -3.98 -9.42 -6.78
C GLY A 71 -2.51 -9.27 -6.36
N GLN A 72 -1.58 -9.50 -7.29
CA GLN A 72 -0.15 -9.34 -6.98
C GLN A 72 0.22 -7.85 -6.86
N ILE A 73 0.68 -7.44 -5.68
CA ILE A 73 1.45 -6.21 -5.51
C ILE A 73 2.86 -6.49 -6.04
N PRO A 74 3.33 -5.81 -7.10
CA PRO A 74 4.62 -6.10 -7.71
C PRO A 74 5.77 -6.02 -6.69
N LYS A 75 6.57 -7.08 -6.60
CA LYS A 75 7.78 -7.15 -5.75
C LYS A 75 7.50 -6.86 -4.27
N PHE A 76 6.33 -7.23 -3.76
CA PHE A 76 5.93 -6.99 -2.37
C PHE A 76 6.98 -7.41 -1.33
N GLU A 77 7.65 -8.56 -1.52
CA GLU A 77 8.73 -9.03 -0.63
C GLU A 77 9.90 -8.04 -0.49
N LYS A 78 10.28 -7.36 -1.59
CA LYS A 78 11.32 -6.34 -1.57
C LYS A 78 10.79 -5.03 -1.00
N LEU A 79 9.55 -4.72 -1.32
CA LEU A 79 8.87 -3.51 -0.88
C LEU A 79 8.74 -3.51 0.65
N ILE A 80 8.23 -4.58 1.26
CA ILE A 80 8.04 -4.65 2.72
C ILE A 80 9.35 -4.51 3.51
N ALA A 81 10.47 -4.95 2.95
CA ALA A 81 11.79 -4.77 3.56
C ALA A 81 12.28 -3.31 3.47
N THR A 82 11.92 -2.61 2.39
CA THR A 82 12.40 -1.24 2.09
C THR A 82 11.58 -0.16 2.78
N ILE A 83 10.27 -0.36 2.88
CA ILE A 83 9.32 0.64 3.41
C ILE A 83 9.48 0.86 4.93
N ARG A 84 10.03 -0.13 5.65
CA ARG A 84 10.18 -0.08 7.11
C ARG A 84 11.05 1.09 7.58
N SER A 85 12.13 1.41 6.86
CA SER A 85 13.01 2.51 7.24
C SER A 85 12.33 3.88 7.10
N ARG A 86 11.23 3.96 6.34
CA ARG A 86 10.49 5.17 5.97
C ARG A 86 9.25 5.42 6.82
N GLU A 87 9.12 4.71 7.95
CA GLU A 87 7.92 4.76 8.81
C GLU A 87 6.63 4.27 8.12
N ILE A 88 6.77 3.27 7.24
CA ILE A 88 5.65 2.60 6.59
C ILE A 88 5.68 1.11 6.95
N SER A 89 4.52 0.54 7.28
CA SER A 89 4.39 -0.89 7.56
C SER A 89 3.16 -1.50 6.87
N ALA A 90 3.22 -2.81 6.64
CA ALA A 90 2.09 -3.58 6.12
C ALA A 90 1.81 -4.77 7.03
N SER A 91 0.54 -5.05 7.28
CA SER A 91 0.05 -6.26 7.95
C SER A 91 -0.84 -7.01 6.98
N ILE A 92 -0.38 -8.18 6.52
CA ILE A 92 -1.17 -9.08 5.68
C ILE A 92 -1.99 -10.02 6.56
N ILE A 93 -3.25 -10.23 6.21
CA ILE A 93 -4.12 -11.23 6.83
C ILE A 93 -4.40 -12.30 5.78
N LEU A 94 -4.28 -13.56 6.22
CA LEU A 94 -4.43 -14.71 5.35
C LEU A 94 -5.33 -15.73 6.04
N GLN A 95 -6.24 -16.32 5.29
CA GLN A 95 -7.14 -17.36 5.78
C GLN A 95 -6.44 -18.71 5.87
N SER A 96 -5.42 -18.95 5.03
CA SER A 96 -4.65 -20.19 5.04
C SER A 96 -3.21 -19.99 4.58
N GLN A 97 -2.31 -20.86 5.05
CA GLN A 97 -0.91 -20.85 4.60
C GLN A 97 -0.75 -21.18 3.11
N SER A 98 -1.72 -21.87 2.49
CA SER A 98 -1.71 -22.16 1.05
C SER A 98 -1.73 -20.90 0.20
N GLN A 99 -2.33 -19.81 0.68
CA GLN A 99 -2.38 -18.54 -0.06
C GLN A 99 -0.98 -17.93 -0.20
N LEU A 100 -0.07 -18.13 0.77
CA LEU A 100 1.34 -17.70 0.65
C LEU A 100 2.09 -18.38 -0.50
N LYS A 101 1.67 -19.58 -0.91
CA LYS A 101 2.33 -20.31 -2.00
C LYS A 101 1.90 -19.83 -3.38
N ALA A 102 0.79 -19.10 -3.46
CA ALA A 102 0.24 -18.56 -4.69
C ALA A 102 0.68 -17.10 -4.94
N ILE A 103 1.33 -16.48 -3.96
CA ILE A 103 1.87 -15.12 -4.01
C ILE A 103 3.27 -15.14 -4.59
#